data_AF-A0A941V937-F1
#
_entry.id   AF-A0A941V937-F1
#
_cell.length_a   1.000
_cell.length_b   1.000
_cell.length_c   1.000
_cell.angle_alpha   90.00
_cell.angle_beta   90.00
_cell.angle_gamma   90.00
#
_symmetry.space_group_name_H-M   'P 1'
#
loop_
_entity.id
_entity.type
_entity.pdbx_description
1 polymer ?
#
loop_
_entity_poly.entity_id
_entity_poly.type
_entity_poly.pdbx_seq_one_letter_code
_entity_poly.pdbx_strand_id
1 'polypeptide(L)'
;MNPLTNLSTESGLVSALQALHYPIYLDYSATTPVDPRVADAMIPYLREQFGNPASRSHQYGWEAEKAVEEARAHVAALVNADPREIIWT
;
A
#
# COMPACT_ATOMS: atom_id res chain seq x y z
N MET A 1 -24.42 -31.58 29.27
CA MET A 1 -23.64 -31.81 28.03
C MET A 1 -22.75 -30.61 27.86
N ASN A 2 -21.44 -30.76 28.04
CA ASN A 2 -20.50 -29.75 27.61
C ASN A 2 -19.47 -30.44 26.73
N PRO A 3 -19.34 -30.04 25.46
CA PRO A 3 -18.10 -30.31 24.78
C PRO A 3 -17.57 -29.04 24.12
N LEU A 4 -16.46 -28.60 24.71
CA LEU A 4 -15.45 -27.66 24.25
C LEU A 4 -14.77 -28.13 22.94
N THR A 5 -15.52 -28.39 21.87
CA THR A 5 -14.96 -28.97 20.63
C THR A 5 -14.81 -27.98 19.47
N ASN A 6 -14.45 -26.71 19.72
CA ASN A 6 -13.91 -25.89 18.63
C ASN A 6 -13.00 -24.69 19.03
N LEU A 7 -12.19 -24.82 20.08
CA LEU A 7 -11.22 -23.78 20.47
C LEU A 7 -9.75 -24.24 20.35
N SER A 8 -9.50 -25.46 19.89
CA SER A 8 -8.14 -26.02 19.77
C SER A 8 -7.46 -25.76 18.41
N THR A 9 -8.21 -25.37 17.38
CA THR A 9 -7.68 -25.12 16.02
C THR A 9 -7.16 -23.70 15.82
N GLU A 10 -7.82 -22.67 16.37
CA GLU A 10 -7.36 -21.28 16.26
C GLU A 10 -6.10 -21.01 17.09
N SER A 11 -6.04 -21.54 18.31
CA SER A 11 -4.85 -21.44 19.17
C SER A 11 -3.63 -22.14 18.57
N GLY A 12 -3.84 -23.27 17.89
CA GLY A 12 -2.77 -23.99 17.18
C GLY A 12 -2.23 -23.24 15.97
N LEU A 13 -3.09 -22.54 15.20
CA LEU A 13 -2.68 -21.70 14.08
C LEU A 13 -1.94 -20.44 14.54
N VAL A 14 -2.43 -19.77 15.58
CA VAL A 14 -1.75 -18.60 16.16
C VAL A 14 -0.40 -19.00 16.76
N SER A 15 -0.33 -20.14 17.46
CA SER A 15 0.93 -20.69 18.00
C SER A 15 1.90 -21.13 16.91
N ALA A 16 1.41 -21.74 15.82
CA ALA A 16 2.25 -22.10 14.65
C ALA A 16 2.75 -20.86 13.89
N LEU A 17 1.95 -19.79 13.82
CA LEU A 17 2.37 -18.48 13.29
C LEU A 17 3.40 -17.80 14.21
N GLN A 18 3.27 -17.96 15.52
CA GLN A 18 4.27 -17.48 16.50
C GLN A 18 5.57 -18.31 16.47
N ALA A 19 5.51 -19.58 16.05
CA ALA A 19 6.66 -20.46 15.90
C ALA A 19 7.45 -20.21 14.59
N LEU A 20 6.90 -19.47 13.64
CA LEU A 20 7.62 -19.01 12.45
C LEU A 20 8.62 -17.92 12.85
N HIS A 21 9.84 -18.35 13.18
CA HIS A 21 10.98 -17.45 13.20
C HIS A 21 11.30 -17.04 11.76
N TYR A 22 10.67 -15.97 11.30
CA TYR A 22 11.11 -15.29 10.09
C TYR A 22 12.54 -14.79 10.31
N PRO A 23 13.40 -14.88 9.28
CA PRO A 23 14.73 -14.28 9.37
C PRO A 23 14.60 -12.79 9.64
N ILE A 24 15.51 -12.24 10.45
CA ILE A 24 15.58 -10.80 10.66
C ILE A 24 15.99 -10.16 9.33
N TYR A 25 15.13 -9.29 8.80
CA TYR A 25 15.39 -8.59 7.55
C TYR A 25 16.37 -7.44 7.79
N LEU A 26 17.61 -7.57 7.29
CA LEU A 26 18.66 -6.56 7.40
C LEU A 26 19.08 -6.00 6.03
N ASP A 27 18.39 -6.36 4.95
CA ASP A 27 18.73 -5.97 3.57
C ASP A 27 17.86 -4.82 3.05
N TYR A 28 17.73 -3.76 3.85
CA TYR A 28 16.99 -2.54 3.46
C TYR A 28 17.63 -1.77 2.29
N SER A 29 18.86 -2.15 1.90
CA SER A 29 19.53 -1.65 0.70
C SER A 29 18.98 -2.25 -0.60
N ALA A 30 18.49 -3.49 -0.57
CA ALA A 30 17.91 -4.13 -1.76
C ALA A 30 16.49 -3.64 -2.03
N THR A 31 15.65 -3.60 -0.99
CA THR A 31 14.31 -3.03 -1.02
C THR A 31 13.79 -2.83 0.41
N THR A 32 12.63 -2.20 0.54
CA THR A 32 11.98 -1.94 1.82
C THR A 32 10.61 -2.63 1.88
N PRO A 33 10.22 -3.26 3.00
CA PRO A 33 8.82 -3.60 3.25
C PRO A 33 7.94 -2.36 3.08
N VAL A 34 6.76 -2.53 2.47
CA VAL A 34 5.82 -1.43 2.28
C VAL A 34 5.28 -1.00 3.65
N ASP A 35 5.37 0.30 3.96
CA ASP A 35 4.73 0.87 5.15
C ASP A 35 3.20 0.65 5.04
N PRO A 36 2.51 0.18 6.10
CA PRO A 36 1.07 -0.05 6.05
C PRO A 36 0.27 1.16 5.53
N ARG A 37 0.70 2.39 5.85
CA ARG A 37 0.04 3.61 5.37
C ARG A 37 0.16 3.79 3.86
N VAL A 38 1.25 3.33 3.25
CA VAL A 38 1.44 3.32 1.79
C VAL A 38 0.50 2.30 1.16
N ALA A 39 0.39 1.11 1.74
CA ALA A 39 -0.56 0.09 1.26
C ALA A 39 -2.00 0.61 1.32
N ASP A 40 -2.41 1.17 2.46
CA ASP A 40 -3.75 1.73 2.67
C ASP A 40 -4.06 2.86 1.68
N ALA A 41 -3.09 3.74 1.40
CA ALA A 41 -3.24 4.81 0.42
C ALA A 41 -3.37 4.30 -1.02
N MET A 42 -2.75 3.16 -1.35
CA MET A 42 -2.77 2.60 -2.70
C MET A 42 -3.99 1.73 -2.99
N ILE A 43 -4.55 1.05 -1.98
CA ILE A 43 -5.69 0.13 -2.14
C ILE A 43 -6.87 0.74 -2.93
N PRO A 44 -7.30 1.99 -2.69
CA PRO A 44 -8.40 2.60 -3.44
C PRO A 44 -8.14 2.65 -4.95
N TYR A 45 -6.90 2.95 -5.36
CA TYR A 45 -6.52 3.05 -6.78
C TYR A 45 -6.34 1.69 -7.45
N LEU A 46 -6.18 0.62 -6.67
CA LEU A 46 -6.11 -0.76 -7.16
C LEU A 46 -7.50 -1.39 -7.34
N ARG A 47 -8.55 -0.84 -6.72
CA ARG A 47 -9.87 -1.45 -6.66
C ARG A 47 -10.97 -0.56 -7.24
N GLU A 48 -11.26 0.56 -6.59
CA GLU A 48 -12.43 1.39 -6.93
C GLU A 48 -12.08 2.59 -7.82
N GLN A 49 -10.89 3.18 -7.67
CA GLN A 49 -10.43 4.38 -8.37
C GLN A 49 -9.37 4.05 -9.44
N PHE A 50 -9.68 3.08 -10.29
CA PHE A 50 -8.76 2.51 -11.30
C PHE A 50 -8.60 3.37 -12.57
N GLY A 51 -9.01 4.63 -12.55
CA GLY A 51 -9.02 5.48 -13.74
C GLY A 51 -7.62 5.71 -14.33
N ASN A 52 -7.54 5.85 -15.66
CA ASN A 52 -6.30 6.26 -16.30
C ASN A 52 -6.12 7.80 -16.15
N PRO A 53 -5.06 8.29 -15.51
CA PRO A 53 -4.83 9.72 -15.30
C PRO A 53 -4.59 10.51 -16.60
N ALA A 54 -4.41 9.86 -17.75
CA ALA A 54 -4.34 10.51 -19.06
C ALA A 54 -5.71 10.69 -19.74
N SER A 55 -6.78 10.10 -19.20
CA SER A 55 -8.13 10.24 -19.77
C SER A 55 -8.75 11.58 -19.41
N ARG A 56 -9.13 12.37 -20.44
CA ARG A 56 -9.66 13.74 -20.27
C ARG A 56 -11.18 13.86 -20.39
N SER A 57 -11.89 12.80 -20.77
CA SER A 57 -13.31 12.86 -21.15
C SER A 57 -14.29 12.37 -20.08
N HIS A 58 -13.81 11.84 -18.95
CA HIS A 58 -14.68 11.22 -17.95
C HIS A 58 -14.12 11.33 -16.53
N GLN A 59 -15.03 11.24 -15.55
CA GLN A 59 -14.74 11.42 -14.13
C GLN A 59 -13.61 10.52 -13.60
N TYR A 60 -13.57 9.23 -13.98
CA TYR A 60 -12.51 8.33 -13.54
C TYR A 60 -11.10 8.84 -13.89
N GLY A 61 -10.94 9.48 -15.05
CA GLY A 61 -9.63 10.02 -15.47
C GLY A 61 -9.26 11.27 -14.70
N TRP A 62 -10.23 12.15 -14.43
CA TRP A 62 -10.03 13.38 -13.66
C TRP A 62 -9.67 13.08 -12.20
N GLU A 63 -10.31 12.08 -11.58
CA GLU A 63 -9.99 11.67 -10.21
C GLU A 63 -8.59 11.07 -10.13
N ALA A 64 -8.21 10.21 -11.09
CA ALA A 64 -6.87 9.65 -11.15
C ALA A 64 -5.79 10.71 -11.43
N GLU A 65 -6.05 11.66 -12.33
CA GLU A 65 -5.17 12.79 -12.61
C GLU A 65 -4.92 13.62 -11.35
N LYS A 66 -5.98 13.96 -10.62
CA LYS A 66 -5.88 14.68 -9.34
C LYS A 66 -4.97 13.95 -8.36
N ALA A 67 -5.12 12.64 -8.21
CA ALA A 67 -4.30 11.84 -7.30
C ALA A 67 -2.81 11.84 -7.70
N VAL A 68 -2.52 11.71 -9.00
CA VAL A 68 -1.14 11.75 -9.51
C VAL A 68 -0.50 13.13 -9.29
N GLU A 69 -1.24 14.22 -9.51
CA GLU A 69 -0.73 15.58 -9.30
C GLU A 69 -0.55 15.93 -7.82
N GLU A 70 -1.40 15.40 -6.94
CA GLU A 70 -1.20 15.49 -5.48
C GLU A 70 0.06 14.75 -5.05
N ALA A 71 0.27 13.52 -5.53
CA ALA A 71 1.50 12.77 -5.27
C ALA A 71 2.75 13.51 -5.79
N ARG A 72 2.64 14.18 -6.95
CA ARG A 72 3.73 14.98 -7.53
C ARG A 72 4.08 16.16 -6.62
N ALA A 73 3.08 16.87 -6.11
CA ALA A 73 3.27 17.97 -5.18
C ALA A 73 3.94 17.51 -3.87
N HIS A 74 3.56 16.34 -3.33
CA HIS A 74 4.20 15.77 -2.15
C HIS A 74 5.69 15.45 -2.36
N VAL A 75 6.04 14.81 -3.49
CA VAL A 75 7.44 14.51 -3.81
C VAL A 75 8.22 15.80 -4.04
N ALA A 76 7.66 16.75 -4.79
CA ALA A 76 8.30 18.05 -5.05
C ALA A 76 8.62 18.79 -3.74
N ALA A 77 7.68 18.83 -2.80
CA ALA A 77 7.89 19.43 -1.49
C ALA A 77 8.97 18.70 -0.67
N LEU A 78 9.01 17.36 -0.72
CA LEU A 78 10.01 16.54 -0.03
C LEU A 78 11.43 16.84 -0.49
N VAL A 79 11.63 17.04 -1.79
CA VAL A 79 12.97 17.28 -2.38
C VAL A 79 13.24 18.76 -2.68
N ASN A 80 12.34 19.66 -2.29
CA ASN A 80 12.40 21.11 -2.54
C ASN A 80 12.61 21.46 -4.03
N ALA A 81 11.77 20.87 -4.88
CA ALA A 81 11.72 21.12 -6.32
C ALA A 81 10.40 21.77 -6.74
N ASP A 82 10.34 22.34 -7.94
CA ASP A 82 9.08 22.69 -8.56
C ASP A 82 8.36 21.39 -8.99
N PRO A 83 7.04 21.22 -8.77
CA PRO A 83 6.32 20.02 -9.19
C PRO A 83 6.53 19.66 -10.66
N ARG A 84 6.71 20.64 -11.55
CA ARG A 84 6.93 20.42 -12.98
C ARG A 84 8.26 19.74 -13.30
N GLU A 85 9.20 19.72 -12.35
CA GLU A 85 10.49 19.06 -12.46
C GLU A 85 10.43 17.58 -12.05
N ILE A 86 9.32 17.13 -11.44
CA ILE A 86 9.15 15.73 -11.02
C ILE A 86 8.64 14.89 -12.19
N ILE A 87 9.45 13.91 -12.62
CA ILE A 87 9.10 12.94 -13.66
C ILE A 87 9.00 11.54 -13.03
N TRP A 88 7.88 10.85 -13.25
CA TRP A 88 7.68 9.46 -12.82
C TRP A 88 8.41 8.49 -13.77
N THR A 89 9.07 7.47 -13.22
CA THR A 89 9.88 6.47 -13.96
C THR A 89 9.54 5.05 -13.56
#